data_AF-A0A1X7DQE6-F1
#
_entry.id   AF-A0A1X7DQE6-F1
#
_cell.length_a   1.000
_cell.length_b   1.000
_cell.length_c   1.000
_cell.angle_alpha   90.00
_cell.angle_beta   90.00
_cell.angle_gamma   90.00
#
_symmetry.space_group_name_H-M   'P 1'
#
loop_
_entity.id
_entity.type
_entity.pdbx_description
1 polymer ?
#
loop_
_entity_poly.entity_id
_entity_poly.type
_entity_poly.pdbx_seq_one_letter_code
_entity_poly.pdbx_strand_id
1 'polypeptide(L)'
;MAQKNVKMMMGVLSGVFVHTGNLTKEEAMKMADMNEDEFKTVYEKAAHVVKKLESYDTAAEKYDKFSEHLWEELQEYVRKFGPFGV
;
A
#
# COMPACT_ATOMS: atom_id res chain seq x y z
N MET A 1 -17.68 -2.22 -6.40
CA MET A 1 -16.88 -1.06 -5.91
C MET A 1 -16.07 -1.41 -4.66
N ALA A 2 -16.66 -1.98 -3.61
CA ALA A 2 -15.93 -2.45 -2.41
C ALA A 2 -14.73 -3.35 -2.76
N GLN A 3 -14.98 -4.40 -3.52
CA GLN A 3 -13.96 -5.38 -3.91
C GLN A 3 -12.80 -4.74 -4.69
N LYS A 4 -13.10 -3.80 -5.61
CA LYS A 4 -12.05 -3.07 -6.34
C LYS A 4 -11.19 -2.24 -5.37
N ASN A 5 -11.80 -1.51 -4.44
CA ASN A 5 -11.06 -0.72 -3.47
C ASN A 5 -10.23 -1.60 -2.53
N VAL A 6 -10.75 -2.75 -2.09
CA VAL A 6 -10.00 -3.73 -1.29
C VAL A 6 -8.80 -4.26 -2.06
N LYS A 7 -8.95 -4.59 -3.34
CA LYS A 7 -7.82 -4.96 -4.21
C LYS A 7 -6.78 -3.84 -4.29
N MET A 8 -7.19 -2.59 -4.46
CA MET A 8 -6.25 -1.45 -4.48
C MET A 8 -5.50 -1.33 -3.15
N MET A 9 -6.18 -1.46 -2.01
CA MET A 9 -5.53 -1.44 -0.69
C MET A 9 -4.52 -2.57 -0.54
N MET A 10 -4.91 -3.79 -0.96
CA MET A 10 -4.01 -4.94 -0.97
C MET A 10 -2.79 -4.71 -1.86
N GLY A 11 -2.98 -4.09 -3.03
CA GLY A 11 -1.91 -3.75 -3.94
C GLY A 11 -0.91 -2.75 -3.37
N VAL A 12 -1.38 -1.74 -2.63
CA VAL A 12 -0.47 -0.78 -1.96
C VAL A 12 0.31 -1.50 -0.85
N LEU A 13 -0.38 -2.29 -0.03
CA LEU A 13 0.26 -3.04 1.05
C LEU A 13 1.31 -4.03 0.52
N SER A 14 0.94 -4.87 -0.45
CA SER A 14 1.87 -5.82 -1.05
C SER A 14 3.01 -5.11 -1.78
N GLY A 15 2.73 -3.99 -2.44
CA GLY A 15 3.74 -3.14 -3.07
C GLY A 15 4.80 -2.63 -2.10
N VAL A 16 4.45 -2.32 -0.85
CA VAL A 16 5.45 -1.91 0.17
C VAL A 16 6.41 -3.05 0.45
N PHE A 17 5.90 -4.28 0.56
CA PHE A 17 6.73 -5.46 0.74
C PHE A 17 7.61 -5.78 -0.47
N VAL A 18 7.18 -5.40 -1.69
CA VAL A 18 8.06 -5.47 -2.86
C VAL A 18 9.22 -4.50 -2.77
N HIS A 19 8.95 -3.23 -2.42
CA HIS A 19 10.01 -2.21 -2.31
C HIS A 19 11.01 -2.50 -1.18
N THR A 20 10.57 -3.19 -0.14
CA THR A 20 11.44 -3.64 0.98
C THR A 20 12.13 -4.98 0.72
N GLY A 21 11.92 -5.61 -0.45
CA GLY A 21 12.56 -6.86 -0.84
C GLY A 21 11.98 -8.13 -0.22
N ASN A 22 10.82 -8.05 0.44
CA ASN A 22 10.15 -9.19 1.07
C ASN A 22 9.23 -9.96 0.11
N LEU A 23 8.82 -9.34 -1.00
CA LEU A 23 8.01 -9.95 -2.07
C LEU A 23 8.58 -9.59 -3.44
N THR A 24 8.30 -10.44 -4.43
CA THR A 24 8.45 -10.07 -5.84
C THR A 24 7.22 -9.31 -6.34
N LYS A 25 7.39 -8.53 -7.42
CA LYS A 25 6.25 -7.85 -8.09
C LYS A 25 5.17 -8.84 -8.51
N GLU A 26 5.56 -10.02 -9.00
CA GLU A 26 4.63 -11.06 -9.46
C GLU A 26 3.78 -11.61 -8.30
N GLU A 27 4.39 -11.92 -7.16
CA GLU A 27 3.67 -12.37 -5.97
C GLU A 27 2.68 -11.30 -5.47
N ALA A 28 3.12 -10.04 -5.43
CA ALA A 28 2.27 -8.93 -5.01
C ALA A 28 1.07 -8.70 -5.94
N MET A 29 1.27 -8.80 -7.26
CA MET A 29 0.20 -8.73 -8.27
C MET A 29 -0.80 -9.88 -8.11
N LYS A 30 -0.29 -11.10 -7.92
CA LYS A 30 -1.12 -12.29 -7.70
C LYS A 30 -1.95 -12.19 -6.41
N MET A 31 -1.37 -11.68 -5.33
CA MET A 31 -2.07 -11.48 -4.06
C MET A 31 -3.16 -10.41 -4.15
N ALA A 32 -2.91 -9.34 -4.90
CA ALA A 32 -3.89 -8.26 -5.11
C ALA A 32 -4.92 -8.58 -6.20
N ASP A 33 -4.74 -9.69 -6.94
CA ASP A 33 -5.54 -10.08 -8.10
C ASP A 33 -5.62 -8.94 -9.13
N MET A 34 -4.43 -8.49 -9.55
CA MET A 34 -4.17 -7.35 -10.42
C MET A 34 -3.24 -7.71 -11.57
N ASN A 35 -3.42 -7.04 -12.71
CA ASN A 35 -2.42 -7.04 -13.79
C ASN A 35 -1.36 -5.94 -13.61
N GLU A 36 -0.36 -5.92 -14.49
CA GLU A 36 0.77 -4.97 -14.40
C GLU A 36 0.34 -3.50 -14.49
N ASP A 37 -0.59 -3.17 -15.38
CA ASP A 37 -1.09 -1.80 -15.55
C ASP A 37 -1.85 -1.31 -14.31
N GLU A 38 -2.68 -2.17 -13.72
CA GLU A 38 -3.39 -1.90 -12.46
C GLU A 38 -2.41 -1.78 -11.29
N PHE A 39 -1.37 -2.61 -11.29
CA PHE A 39 -0.38 -2.64 -10.22
C PHE A 39 0.53 -1.42 -10.23
N LYS A 40 0.77 -0.80 -11.38
CA LYS A 40 1.63 0.39 -11.50
C LYS A 40 1.23 1.51 -10.55
N THR A 41 -0.06 1.85 -10.49
CA THR A 41 -0.56 2.93 -9.62
C THR A 41 -0.37 2.62 -8.14
N VAL A 42 -0.64 1.38 -7.70
CA VAL A 42 -0.47 1.00 -6.29
C VAL A 42 1.00 0.83 -5.93
N TYR A 43 1.85 0.44 -6.89
CA TYR A 43 3.29 0.32 -6.71
C TYR A 43 3.97 1.68 -6.52
N GLU A 44 3.51 2.71 -7.24
CA GLU A 44 3.95 4.10 -7.03
C GLU A 44 3.56 4.63 -5.64
N LYS A 45 2.32 4.38 -5.20
CA LYS A 45 1.87 4.73 -3.85
C LYS A 45 2.67 4.01 -2.76
N ALA A 46 2.92 2.72 -2.95
CA ALA A 46 3.77 1.94 -2.05
C ALA A 46 5.19 2.51 -1.97
N ALA A 47 5.76 2.98 -3.09
CA ALA A 47 7.07 3.63 -3.09
C ALA A 47 7.06 4.89 -2.22
N HIS A 48 5.97 5.67 -2.27
CA HIS A 48 5.83 6.87 -1.44
C HIS A 48 5.79 6.54 0.05
N VAL A 49 5.09 5.46 0.45
CA VAL A 49 5.12 4.96 1.84
C VAL A 49 6.55 4.62 2.27
N VAL A 50 7.26 3.82 1.47
CA VAL A 50 8.65 3.43 1.79
C VAL A 50 9.58 4.64 1.88
N LYS A 51 9.47 5.59 0.94
CA LYS A 51 10.27 6.82 0.96
C LYS A 51 10.04 7.64 2.23
N LYS A 52 8.80 7.73 2.72
CA LYS A 52 8.51 8.40 4.00
C LYS A 52 9.14 7.64 5.16
N LEU A 53 9.09 6.31 5.15
CA LEU A 53 9.72 5.49 6.19
C LEU A 53 11.24 5.60 6.20
N GLU A 54 11.87 5.76 5.03
CA GLU A 54 13.31 5.99 4.93
C GLU A 54 13.76 7.32 5.57
N SER A 55 12.84 8.27 5.79
CA SER A 55 13.16 9.53 6.48
C SER A 55 13.32 9.40 8.00
N TYR A 56 13.03 8.23 8.58
CA TYR A 56 13.25 7.94 9.99
C TYR A 56 14.53 7.11 10.21
N ASP A 57 15.23 7.40 11.30
CA ASP A 57 16.54 6.81 11.56
C ASP A 57 16.44 5.43 12.24
N THR A 58 15.43 5.22 13.10
CA THR A 58 15.30 3.98 13.86
C THR A 58 14.25 3.04 13.28
N ALA A 59 14.47 1.73 13.43
CA ALA A 59 13.47 0.73 13.06
C ALA A 59 12.16 0.92 13.86
N ALA A 60 12.26 1.28 15.14
CA ALA A 60 11.10 1.53 16.01
C ALA A 60 10.20 2.65 15.46
N GLU A 61 10.78 3.78 15.04
CA GLU A 61 10.03 4.88 14.44
C GLU A 61 9.42 4.49 13.09
N LYS A 62 10.14 3.73 12.26
CA LYS A 62 9.59 3.20 11.00
C LYS A 62 8.35 2.33 11.24
N TYR A 63 8.40 1.46 12.24
CA TYR A 63 7.25 0.62 12.58
C TYR A 63 6.07 1.42 13.14
N ASP A 64 6.33 2.40 14.01
CA ASP A 64 5.30 3.29 14.56
C ASP A 64 4.60 4.08 13.44
N LYS A 65 5.38 4.64 12.50
CA LYS A 65 4.91 5.47 11.40
C LYS A 65 4.41 4.71 10.19
N PHE A 66 4.62 3.39 10.11
CA PHE A 66 4.16 2.56 8.99
C PHE A 66 2.66 2.66 8.78
N SER A 67 1.88 2.48 9.85
CA SER A 67 0.42 2.48 9.75
C SER A 67 -0.13 3.85 9.33
N GLU A 68 0.46 4.95 9.81
CA GLU A 68 0.11 6.32 9.47
C GLU A 68 0.34 6.60 7.99
N HIS A 69 1.56 6.36 7.49
CA HIS A 69 1.92 6.63 6.09
C HIS A 69 1.20 5.71 5.11
N LEU A 70 1.01 4.44 5.49
CA LEU A 70 0.18 3.53 4.71
C LEU A 70 -1.24 4.06 4.62
N TRP A 71 -1.83 4.46 5.75
CA TRP A 71 -3.21 4.96 5.78
C TRP A 71 -3.42 6.19 4.91
N GLU A 72 -2.48 7.14 4.89
CA GLU A 72 -2.52 8.32 4.02
C GLU A 72 -2.72 7.96 2.55
N GLU A 73 -1.99 6.94 2.06
CA GLU A 73 -2.12 6.47 0.68
C GLU A 73 -3.40 5.67 0.41
N LEU A 74 -3.92 5.00 1.44
CA LEU A 74 -5.14 4.20 1.35
C LEU A 74 -6.44 5.03 1.46
N GLN A 75 -6.39 6.27 1.98
CA GLN A 75 -7.58 7.06 2.26
C GLN A 75 -8.50 7.21 1.04
N GLU A 76 -7.97 7.34 -0.17
CA GLU A 76 -8.78 7.48 -1.40
C GLU A 76 -9.60 6.22 -1.75
N TYR A 77 -9.14 5.04 -1.33
CA TYR A 77 -9.84 3.77 -1.51
C TYR A 77 -10.82 3.50 -0.38
N VAL A 78 -10.48 3.95 0.84
CA VAL A 78 -11.31 3.81 2.05
C VAL A 78 -12.46 4.82 2.05
N ARG A 79 -12.25 6.09 1.72
CA ARG A 79 -13.31 7.13 1.70
C ARG A 79 -14.47 6.76 0.78
N LYS A 80 -14.23 5.90 -0.21
CA LYS A 80 -15.25 5.40 -1.13
C LYS A 80 -16.10 4.26 -0.54
N PHE A 81 -15.71 3.65 0.58
CA PHE A 81 -16.34 2.42 1.12
C PHE A 81 -16.25 2.22 2.65
N GLY A 82 -15.84 3.22 3.41
CA GLY A 82 -15.60 3.06 4.85
C GLY A 82 -16.87 2.60 5.58
N PRO A 83 -16.80 1.55 6.43
CA PRO A 83 -17.90 1.22 7.34
C PRO A 83 -18.17 2.33 8.38
N PHE A 84 -17.35 3.38 8.39
CA PHE A 84 -17.34 4.48 9.35
C PHE A 84 -18.00 5.78 8.86
N GLY A 85 -18.62 5.78 7.67
CA GLY A 85 -19.48 6.88 7.19
C GLY A 85 -18.91 8.28 7.41
N VAL A 86 -17.93 8.68 6.60
CA VAL A 86 -17.48 10.08 6.51
C VAL A 86 -17.57 10.56 5.07
#